data_AF-A0A430AEJ8-F1
#
_entry.id   AF-A0A430AEJ8-F1
#
_cell.length_a   1.000
_cell.length_b   1.000
_cell.length_c   1.000
_cell.angle_alpha   90.00
_cell.angle_beta   90.00
_cell.angle_gamma   90.00
#
_symmetry.space_group_name_H-M   'P 1'
#
loop_
_entity.id
_entity.type
_entity.pdbx_description
1 polymer ?
#
loop_
_entity_poly.entity_id
_entity_poly.type
_entity_poly.pdbx_seq_one_letter_code
_entity_poly.pdbx_strand_id
1 'polypeptide(L)'
;MLKTEALEQGLSLTGEVDFSVPANITSTFKELLSYMLLILEKMGYPLQAVEKKKSKLTKARHKWTKEVSEKEFFIDTRSSKATVMWIKRNQMLIKKGATMMKEAPLNKDGSVGFSAKMGDKIRSENLDKFKNFVTTEDIILKSVNEVGLFLYFAGTNSWLEMIDKDGKTLNELTVVE
;
A
#
# COMPACT_ATOMS: atom_id res chain seq x y z
N MET A 1 -7.85 33.68 14.11
CA MET A 1 -8.58 34.72 14.87
C MET A 1 -8.07 34.76 16.30
N LEU A 2 -8.39 33.79 17.18
CA LEU A 2 -7.93 33.80 18.58
C LEU A 2 -6.41 33.84 18.82
N LYS A 3 -5.60 33.10 18.05
CA LYS A 3 -4.13 33.21 18.17
C LYS A 3 -3.61 34.60 17.78
N THR A 4 -4.27 35.25 16.84
CA THR A 4 -3.88 36.57 16.30
C THR A 4 -4.27 37.69 17.28
N GLU A 5 -5.50 37.65 17.79
CA GLU A 5 -5.99 38.60 18.81
C GLU A 5 -5.24 38.46 20.15
N ALA A 6 -4.88 37.23 20.56
CA ALA A 6 -4.10 37.02 21.78
C ALA A 6 -2.71 37.66 21.70
N LEU A 7 -2.06 37.58 20.54
CA LEU A 7 -0.76 38.22 20.32
C LEU A 7 -0.91 39.76 20.26
N GLU A 8 -1.98 40.28 19.66
CA GLU A 8 -2.28 41.72 19.63
C GLU A 8 -2.57 42.30 21.03
N GLN A 9 -3.12 41.50 21.95
CA GLN A 9 -3.33 41.88 23.35
C GLN A 9 -2.13 41.61 24.27
N GLY A 10 -0.97 41.27 23.70
CA GLY A 10 0.29 41.11 24.46
C GLY A 10 0.41 39.81 25.25
N LEU A 11 -0.43 38.80 24.99
CA LEU A 11 -0.30 37.48 25.60
C LEU A 11 0.79 36.68 24.89
N SER A 12 1.85 36.33 25.62
CA SER A 12 2.88 35.42 25.13
C SER A 12 2.36 33.98 25.12
N LEU A 13 2.16 33.41 23.93
CA LEU A 13 1.82 32.00 23.77
C LEU A 13 3.08 31.15 24.03
N THR A 14 3.26 30.70 25.27
CA THR A 14 4.32 29.74 25.62
C THR A 14 4.02 28.37 25.01
N GLY A 15 5.07 27.70 24.51
CA GLY A 15 5.02 26.58 23.56
C GLY A 15 4.10 25.40 23.90
N GLU A 16 3.85 24.58 22.87
CA GLU A 16 3.02 23.38 22.91
C GLU A 16 3.55 22.38 23.95
N VAL A 17 3.03 22.47 25.17
CA VAL A 17 3.24 21.45 26.18
C VAL A 17 2.24 20.33 25.89
N ASP A 18 2.77 19.15 25.57
CA ASP A 18 1.96 17.99 25.18
C ASP A 18 1.34 17.36 26.44
N PHE A 19 0.24 17.95 26.91
CA PHE A 19 -0.51 17.44 28.05
C PHE A 19 -1.44 16.31 27.60
N SER A 20 -1.15 15.08 28.03
CA SER A 20 -2.04 13.93 27.80
C SER A 20 -3.12 13.88 28.89
N VAL A 21 -4.40 13.96 28.49
CA VAL A 21 -5.53 13.75 29.41
C VAL A 21 -5.58 12.26 29.80
N PRO A 22 -5.61 11.92 31.11
CA PRO A 22 -5.78 10.55 31.56
C PRO A 22 -7.07 9.90 31.04
N ALA A 23 -6.98 8.63 30.62
CA ALA A 23 -8.08 7.92 29.95
C ALA A 23 -9.36 7.82 30.80
N ASN A 24 -9.21 7.75 32.12
CA ASN A 24 -10.30 7.65 33.09
C ASN A 24 -11.13 8.95 33.25
N ILE A 25 -10.60 10.12 32.84
CA ILE A 25 -11.27 11.43 32.96
C ILE A 25 -11.69 11.96 31.58
N THR A 26 -11.28 11.28 30.51
CA THR A 26 -11.47 11.74 29.13
C THR A 26 -12.95 11.93 28.76
N SER A 27 -13.85 11.10 29.27
CA SER A 27 -15.30 11.22 29.02
C SER A 27 -15.90 12.45 29.68
N THR A 28 -15.64 12.64 30.97
CA THR A 28 -16.12 13.79 31.76
C THR A 28 -15.53 15.10 31.24
N PHE A 29 -14.26 15.09 30.86
CA PHE A 29 -13.60 16.25 30.27
C PHE A 29 -14.19 16.63 28.90
N LYS A 30 -14.51 15.64 28.04
CA LYS A 30 -15.19 15.88 26.76
C LYS A 30 -16.57 16.49 26.94
N GLU A 31 -17.31 16.04 27.94
CA GLU A 31 -18.63 16.59 28.26
C GLU A 31 -18.52 18.06 28.69
N LEU A 32 -17.61 18.37 29.61
CA LEU A 32 -17.35 19.76 30.03
C LEU A 32 -16.88 20.65 28.86
N LEU A 33 -15.98 20.13 28.02
CA LEU A 33 -15.50 20.82 26.84
C LEU A 33 -16.63 21.11 25.84
N SER A 34 -17.60 20.20 25.70
CA SER A 34 -18.78 20.43 24.85
C SER A 34 -19.66 21.57 25.34
N TYR A 35 -19.90 21.67 26.65
CA TYR A 35 -20.63 22.81 27.23
C TYR A 35 -19.89 24.13 27.04
N MET A 36 -18.56 24.14 27.25
CA MET A 36 -17.77 25.36 27.04
C MET A 36 -17.78 25.80 25.58
N LEU A 37 -17.63 24.88 24.63
CA LEU A 37 -17.71 25.21 23.20
C LEU A 37 -19.10 25.75 22.83
N LEU A 38 -20.17 25.17 23.37
CA LEU A 38 -21.54 25.64 23.15
C LEU A 38 -21.74 27.07 23.69
N ILE A 39 -21.24 27.36 24.90
CA ILE A 39 -21.32 28.70 25.49
C ILE A 39 -20.55 29.70 24.63
N LEU A 40 -19.32 29.36 24.23
CA LEU A 40 -18.49 30.22 23.37
C LEU A 40 -19.15 30.48 22.01
N GLU A 41 -19.78 29.45 21.43
CA GLU A 41 -20.57 29.59 20.19
C GLU A 41 -21.74 30.58 20.38
N LYS A 42 -22.51 30.46 21.48
CA LYS A 42 -23.59 31.41 21.79
C LYS A 42 -23.09 32.82 22.07
N MET A 43 -21.86 32.97 22.56
CA MET A 43 -21.19 34.26 22.77
C MET A 43 -20.56 34.84 21.50
N GLY A 44 -20.74 34.21 20.33
CA GLY A 44 -20.24 34.71 19.05
C GLY A 44 -18.80 34.31 18.72
N TYR A 45 -18.22 33.37 19.46
CA TYR A 45 -16.88 32.81 19.21
C TYR A 45 -16.99 31.34 18.76
N PRO A 46 -17.36 31.07 17.50
CA PRO A 46 -17.45 29.71 16.99
C PRO A 46 -16.05 29.10 16.84
N LEU A 47 -15.62 28.38 17.87
CA LEU A 47 -14.41 27.56 17.82
C LEU A 47 -14.73 26.28 17.06
N GLN A 48 -14.41 26.27 15.77
CA GLN A 48 -14.44 25.03 14.99
C GLN A 48 -13.36 24.11 15.56
N ALA A 49 -13.79 23.01 16.18
CA ALA A 49 -12.92 21.87 16.38
C ALA A 49 -12.34 21.54 15.00
N VAL A 50 -11.02 21.67 14.86
CA VAL A 50 -10.35 21.21 13.66
C VAL A 50 -10.58 19.71 13.64
N GLU A 51 -11.61 19.27 12.92
CA GLU A 51 -11.77 17.89 12.57
C GLU A 51 -10.46 17.54 11.87
N LYS A 52 -9.59 16.82 12.58
CA LYS A 52 -8.52 16.09 11.93
C LYS A 52 -9.26 15.22 10.94
N LYS A 53 -9.35 15.66 9.68
CA LYS A 53 -9.66 14.80 8.55
C LYS A 53 -8.71 13.65 8.75
N LYS A 54 -9.23 12.54 9.28
CA LYS A 54 -8.51 11.28 9.21
C LYS A 54 -8.38 11.11 7.72
N SER A 55 -7.21 11.44 7.16
CA SER A 55 -6.83 10.95 5.85
C SER A 55 -6.94 9.46 6.04
N LYS A 56 -8.08 8.89 5.64
CA LYS A 56 -8.17 7.46 5.49
C LYS A 56 -7.18 7.24 4.37
N LEU A 57 -5.96 6.90 4.74
CA LEU A 57 -5.00 6.27 3.86
C LEU A 57 -5.58 4.87 3.59
N THR A 58 -6.76 4.85 2.94
CA THR A 58 -7.39 3.64 2.48
C THR A 58 -6.44 3.20 1.40
N LYS A 59 -5.64 2.17 1.71
CA LYS A 59 -4.77 1.54 0.72
C LYS A 59 -5.58 1.39 -0.57
N ALA A 60 -5.04 1.87 -1.68
CA ALA A 60 -5.65 1.78 -3.00
C ALA A 60 -6.29 0.40 -3.17
N ARG A 61 -7.61 0.37 -3.41
CA ARG A 61 -8.33 -0.90 -3.53
C ARG A 61 -8.31 -1.31 -4.99
N HIS A 62 -7.66 -2.42 -5.28
CA HIS A 62 -7.65 -2.95 -6.65
C HIS A 62 -8.90 -3.78 -6.90
N LYS A 63 -9.58 -3.53 -8.02
CA LYS A 63 -10.74 -4.30 -8.48
C LYS A 63 -10.43 -4.99 -9.78
N TRP A 64 -10.64 -6.30 -9.79
CA TRP A 64 -10.61 -7.10 -11.01
C TRP A 64 -11.81 -6.77 -11.89
N THR A 65 -11.57 -6.58 -13.20
CA THR A 65 -12.58 -6.37 -14.23
C THR A 65 -12.30 -7.29 -15.42
N LYS A 66 -13.32 -7.57 -16.23
CA LYS A 66 -13.18 -8.45 -17.40
C LYS A 66 -12.21 -7.87 -18.43
N GLU A 67 -12.25 -6.56 -18.65
CA GLU A 67 -11.33 -5.85 -19.56
C GLU A 67 -9.86 -6.03 -19.17
N VAL A 68 -9.55 -6.01 -17.88
CA VAL A 68 -8.19 -6.24 -17.36
C VAL A 68 -7.75 -7.70 -17.55
N SER A 69 -8.68 -8.65 -17.55
CA SER A 69 -8.37 -10.07 -17.73
C SER A 69 -7.95 -10.46 -19.14
N GLU A 70 -8.32 -9.65 -20.13
CA GLU A 70 -7.99 -9.85 -21.55
C GLU A 70 -6.66 -9.19 -21.93
N LYS A 71 -6.12 -8.32 -21.06
CA LYS A 71 -4.86 -7.60 -21.27
C LYS A 71 -3.64 -8.43 -20.87
N GLU A 72 -2.55 -8.21 -21.60
CA GLU A 72 -1.25 -8.81 -21.33
C GLU A 72 -0.33 -7.76 -20.72
N PHE A 73 0.22 -8.07 -19.56
CA PHE A 73 1.17 -7.21 -18.87
C PHE A 73 2.58 -7.73 -19.05
N PHE A 74 3.50 -6.84 -19.38
CA PHE A 74 4.91 -7.11 -19.56
C PHE A 74 5.66 -6.62 -18.33
N ILE A 75 6.59 -7.45 -17.86
CA ILE A 75 7.50 -7.14 -16.77
C ILE A 75 8.91 -7.26 -17.34
N ASP A 76 9.71 -6.20 -17.19
CA ASP A 76 11.15 -6.20 -17.49
C ASP A 76 11.89 -5.48 -16.36
N THR A 77 12.08 -6.18 -15.24
CA THR A 77 12.63 -5.59 -14.01
C THR A 77 13.54 -6.57 -13.29
N ARG A 78 14.62 -6.09 -12.67
CA ARG A 78 15.57 -6.88 -11.85
C ARG A 78 15.98 -8.22 -12.49
N SER A 79 16.39 -8.16 -13.76
CA SER A 79 16.80 -9.34 -14.56
C SER A 79 15.70 -10.40 -14.75
N SER A 80 14.45 -10.04 -14.48
CA SER A 80 13.28 -10.89 -14.70
C SER A 80 12.47 -10.32 -15.86
N LYS A 81 12.08 -11.20 -16.78
CA LYS A 81 11.24 -10.86 -17.91
C LYS A 81 10.05 -11.79 -17.97
N ALA A 82 8.84 -11.27 -17.96
CA ALA A 82 7.65 -12.10 -17.97
C ALA A 82 6.49 -11.42 -18.68
N THR A 83 5.61 -12.25 -19.24
CA THR A 83 4.29 -11.83 -19.70
C THR A 83 3.24 -12.43 -18.77
N VAL A 84 2.42 -11.57 -18.17
CA VAL A 84 1.50 -11.92 -17.09
C VAL A 84 0.09 -11.46 -17.44
N MET A 85 -0.93 -12.23 -17.04
CA MET A 85 -2.34 -11.90 -17.26
C MET A 85 -3.15 -12.09 -15.97
N TRP A 86 -4.09 -11.18 -15.67
CA TRP A 86 -4.97 -11.31 -14.50
C TRP A 86 -6.31 -11.97 -14.85
N ILE A 87 -6.27 -13.29 -15.08
CA ILE A 87 -7.41 -14.04 -15.66
C ILE A 87 -8.65 -14.02 -14.76
N LYS A 88 -8.48 -14.23 -13.45
CA LYS A 88 -9.57 -14.16 -12.47
C LYS A 88 -9.12 -13.40 -11.24
N ARG A 89 -10.07 -12.92 -10.44
CA ARG A 89 -9.80 -12.20 -9.17
C ARG A 89 -8.67 -12.81 -8.34
N ASN A 90 -8.58 -14.14 -8.27
CA ASN A 90 -7.62 -14.88 -7.45
C ASN A 90 -6.63 -15.73 -8.29
N GLN A 91 -6.47 -15.42 -9.58
CA GLN A 91 -5.62 -16.18 -10.50
C GLN A 91 -4.86 -15.24 -11.45
N MET A 92 -3.54 -15.21 -11.28
CA MET A 92 -2.57 -14.60 -12.18
C MET A 92 -1.93 -15.69 -13.03
N LEU A 93 -1.87 -15.51 -14.33
CA LEU A 93 -1.16 -16.41 -15.25
C LEU A 93 0.17 -15.77 -15.63
N ILE A 94 1.26 -16.51 -15.49
CA ILE A 94 2.57 -16.21 -16.08
C ILE A 94 2.70 -17.10 -17.31
N LYS A 95 2.91 -16.50 -18.48
CA LYS A 95 3.14 -17.27 -19.71
C LYS A 95 4.52 -17.94 -19.67
N LYS A 96 4.61 -19.10 -20.33
CA LYS A 96 5.86 -19.80 -20.58
C LYS A 96 6.91 -18.89 -21.22
N GLY A 97 8.19 -19.16 -20.92
CA GLY A 97 9.32 -18.35 -21.36
C GLY A 97 9.65 -17.18 -20.44
N ALA A 98 8.93 -17.00 -19.33
CA ALA A 98 9.28 -16.02 -18.31
C ALA A 98 10.63 -16.38 -17.65
N THR A 99 11.52 -15.40 -17.57
CA THR A 99 12.83 -15.47 -16.91
C THR A 99 12.73 -14.91 -15.49
N MET A 100 13.32 -15.62 -14.54
CA MET A 100 13.31 -15.29 -13.11
C MET A 100 14.69 -14.87 -12.61
N MET A 101 14.69 -14.03 -11.58
CA MET A 101 15.90 -13.66 -10.84
C MET A 101 16.48 -14.89 -10.12
N LYS A 102 17.79 -15.11 -10.26
CA LYS A 102 18.47 -16.29 -9.69
C LYS A 102 18.63 -16.22 -8.18
N GLU A 103 19.05 -15.06 -7.68
CA GLU A 103 19.42 -14.86 -6.28
C GLU A 103 18.50 -13.84 -5.62
N ALA A 104 18.10 -14.12 -4.38
CA ALA A 104 17.29 -13.19 -3.60
C ALA A 104 18.19 -12.11 -2.96
N PRO A 105 17.76 -10.84 -2.93
CA PRO A 105 18.51 -9.80 -2.22
C PRO A 105 18.56 -10.09 -0.71
N LEU A 106 19.76 -10.08 -0.14
CA LEU A 106 19.98 -10.25 1.30
C LEU A 106 19.60 -8.98 2.06
N ASN A 107 19.14 -9.14 3.30
CA ASN A 107 18.93 -8.01 4.20
C ASN A 107 20.26 -7.34 4.56
N LYS A 108 20.20 -6.13 5.14
CA LYS A 108 21.40 -5.41 5.63
C LYS A 108 22.24 -6.26 6.60
N ASP A 109 21.59 -7.12 7.37
CA ASP A 109 22.22 -8.02 8.34
C ASP A 109 22.70 -9.36 7.72
N GLY A 110 22.70 -9.50 6.40
CA GLY A 110 23.10 -10.73 5.69
C GLY A 110 22.10 -11.89 5.79
N SER A 111 20.98 -11.70 6.50
CA SER A 111 19.92 -12.71 6.64
C SER A 111 19.02 -12.77 5.41
N VAL A 112 18.41 -13.95 5.18
CA VAL A 112 17.40 -14.17 4.14
C VAL A 112 16.06 -13.59 4.60
N GLY A 113 15.56 -12.58 3.87
CA GLY A 113 14.28 -11.94 4.15
C GLY A 113 13.08 -12.89 4.03
N PHE A 114 11.98 -12.54 4.70
CA PHE A 114 10.74 -13.33 4.65
C PHE A 114 10.24 -13.54 3.21
N SER A 115 10.32 -12.50 2.38
CA SER A 115 9.95 -12.58 0.96
C SER A 115 10.78 -13.59 0.18
N ALA A 116 12.09 -13.66 0.44
CA ALA A 116 12.95 -14.64 -0.20
C ALA A 116 12.54 -16.07 0.15
N LYS A 117 12.30 -16.35 1.45
CA LYS A 117 11.80 -17.66 1.91
C LYS A 117 10.47 -18.06 1.26
N MET A 118 9.56 -17.10 1.10
CA MET A 118 8.27 -17.36 0.44
C MET A 118 8.45 -17.57 -1.07
N GLY A 119 9.31 -16.80 -1.73
CA GLY A 119 9.67 -16.99 -3.13
C GLY A 119 10.27 -18.38 -3.39
N ASP A 120 11.18 -18.84 -2.52
CA ASP A 120 11.76 -20.18 -2.58
C ASP A 120 10.70 -21.26 -2.43
N LYS A 121 9.74 -21.08 -1.53
CA LYS A 121 8.61 -22.00 -1.37
C LYS A 121 7.76 -22.08 -2.63
N ILE A 122 7.34 -20.95 -3.19
CA ILE A 122 6.51 -20.91 -4.41
C ILE A 122 7.27 -21.53 -5.60
N ARG A 123 8.58 -21.29 -5.70
CA ARG A 123 9.42 -21.93 -6.73
C ARG A 123 9.53 -23.43 -6.50
N SER A 124 9.69 -23.87 -5.26
CA SER A 124 9.72 -25.31 -4.91
C SER A 124 8.43 -26.01 -5.30
N GLU A 125 7.28 -25.37 -5.09
CA GLU A 125 5.96 -25.87 -5.50
C GLU A 125 5.76 -25.93 -7.02
N ASN A 126 6.61 -25.24 -7.80
CA ASN A 126 6.52 -25.16 -9.26
C ASN A 126 7.82 -25.62 -9.95
N LEU A 127 8.65 -26.42 -9.28
CA LEU A 127 9.94 -26.90 -9.80
C LEU A 127 9.81 -27.60 -11.16
N ASP A 128 8.71 -28.33 -11.35
CA ASP A 128 8.44 -29.07 -12.59
C ASP A 128 8.14 -28.16 -13.78
N LYS A 129 7.87 -26.87 -13.55
CA LYS A 129 7.38 -25.91 -14.55
C LYS A 129 8.43 -24.89 -15.00
N PHE A 130 9.66 -25.00 -14.51
CA PHE A 130 10.77 -24.16 -14.97
C PHE A 130 12.10 -24.90 -14.94
N LYS A 131 13.02 -24.50 -15.82
CA LYS A 131 14.39 -25.01 -15.87
C LYS A 131 15.35 -23.86 -16.09
N ASN A 132 16.50 -23.86 -15.41
CA ASN A 132 17.50 -22.79 -15.51
C ASN A 132 16.92 -21.38 -15.27
N PHE A 133 15.97 -21.26 -14.33
CA PHE A 133 15.26 -20.01 -14.04
C PHE A 133 14.41 -19.45 -15.20
N VAL A 134 14.06 -20.29 -16.17
CA VAL A 134 13.13 -19.97 -17.26
C VAL A 134 11.94 -20.92 -17.21
N THR A 135 10.73 -20.36 -17.18
CA THR A 135 9.48 -21.14 -17.17
C THR A 135 9.30 -21.88 -18.50
N THR A 136 8.99 -23.17 -18.42
CA THR A 136 8.73 -24.03 -19.59
C THR A 136 7.24 -24.15 -19.90
N GLU A 137 6.42 -23.98 -18.87
CA GLU A 137 4.96 -24.04 -18.93
C GLU A 137 4.35 -22.77 -18.35
N ASP A 138 3.05 -22.60 -18.60
CA ASP A 138 2.30 -21.51 -18.00
C ASP A 138 2.08 -21.80 -16.50
N ILE A 139 2.28 -20.79 -15.66
CA ILE A 139 2.17 -20.92 -14.20
C ILE A 139 1.02 -20.07 -13.70
N ILE A 140 0.16 -20.66 -12.86
CA ILE A 140 -0.97 -19.96 -12.23
C ILE A 140 -0.63 -19.69 -10.77
N LEU A 141 -0.64 -18.42 -10.38
CA LEU A 141 -0.42 -17.95 -9.01
C LEU A 141 -1.67 -17.25 -8.48
N LYS A 142 -1.81 -17.11 -7.16
CA LYS A 142 -3.05 -16.63 -6.53
C LYS A 142 -3.18 -15.12 -6.50
N SER A 143 -2.06 -14.39 -6.58
CA SER A 143 -2.05 -12.94 -6.43
C SER A 143 -0.89 -12.26 -7.15
N VAL A 144 -1.02 -10.96 -7.37
CA VAL A 144 0.04 -10.09 -7.93
C VAL A 144 1.31 -10.15 -7.07
N ASN A 145 1.17 -10.26 -5.74
CA ASN A 145 2.31 -10.38 -4.83
C ASN A 145 3.05 -11.71 -5.00
N GLU A 146 2.33 -12.82 -5.21
CA GLU A 146 2.96 -14.12 -5.49
C GLU A 146 3.73 -14.09 -6.81
N VAL A 147 3.24 -13.36 -7.83
CA VAL A 147 3.99 -13.16 -9.08
C VAL A 147 5.31 -12.45 -8.81
N GLY A 148 5.31 -11.38 -7.99
CA GLY A 148 6.53 -10.68 -7.61
C GLY A 148 7.50 -11.55 -6.79
N LEU A 149 6.97 -12.36 -5.87
CA LEU A 149 7.76 -13.32 -5.08
C LEU A 149 8.38 -14.39 -5.98
N PHE A 150 7.63 -14.90 -6.96
CA PHE A 150 8.07 -15.94 -7.88
C PHE A 150 9.14 -15.42 -8.84
N LEU A 151 8.91 -14.28 -9.49
CA LEU A 151 9.81 -13.75 -10.52
C LEU A 151 11.08 -13.14 -9.91
N TYR A 152 10.94 -12.28 -8.89
CA TYR A 152 12.06 -11.46 -8.38
C TYR A 152 12.12 -11.39 -6.85
N PHE A 153 11.68 -12.43 -6.13
CA PHE A 153 11.77 -12.57 -4.67
C PHE A 153 11.13 -11.43 -3.85
N ALA A 154 10.17 -10.73 -4.47
CA ALA A 154 9.61 -9.45 -4.00
C ALA A 154 10.67 -8.38 -3.66
N GLY A 155 10.20 -7.20 -3.26
CA GLY A 155 11.04 -6.01 -3.08
C GLY A 155 10.92 -4.99 -4.21
N THR A 156 10.02 -5.23 -5.16
CA THR A 156 9.51 -4.25 -6.13
C THR A 156 7.98 -4.29 -6.14
N ASN A 157 7.32 -3.15 -6.37
CA ASN A 157 5.87 -3.08 -6.40
C ASN A 157 5.33 -3.63 -7.73
N SER A 158 4.97 -4.91 -7.73
CA SER A 158 4.44 -5.63 -8.89
C SER A 158 3.26 -4.96 -9.58
N TRP A 159 2.47 -4.13 -8.86
CA TRP A 159 1.36 -3.39 -9.45
C TRP A 159 1.82 -2.28 -10.41
N LEU A 160 3.02 -1.73 -10.21
CA LEU A 160 3.62 -0.69 -11.04
C LEU A 160 4.53 -1.28 -12.13
N GLU A 161 5.13 -2.43 -11.87
CA GLU A 161 6.04 -3.09 -12.83
C GLU A 161 5.32 -3.87 -13.94
N MET A 162 4.02 -4.14 -13.76
CA MET A 162 3.18 -4.79 -14.76
C MET A 162 2.61 -3.74 -15.70
N ILE A 163 3.17 -3.64 -16.91
CA ILE A 163 2.84 -2.60 -17.89
C ILE A 163 2.16 -3.23 -19.11
N ASP A 164 1.01 -2.68 -19.51
CA ASP A 164 0.29 -3.12 -20.72
C ASP A 164 0.93 -2.53 -22.00
N LYS A 165 0.51 -2.99 -23.18
CA LYS A 165 0.95 -2.48 -24.50
C LYS A 165 0.78 -0.98 -24.64
N ASP A 166 -0.23 -0.40 -23.98
CA ASP A 166 -0.52 1.03 -23.97
C ASP A 166 0.38 1.83 -22.99
N GLY A 167 1.33 1.18 -22.31
CA GLY A 167 2.21 1.82 -21.32
C GLY A 167 1.56 2.08 -19.95
N LYS A 168 0.31 1.63 -19.75
CA LYS A 168 -0.40 1.79 -18.47
C LYS A 168 -0.05 0.67 -17.51
N THR A 169 0.13 1.00 -16.23
CA THR A 169 0.40 0.03 -15.18
C THR A 169 -0.87 -0.71 -14.75
N LEU A 170 -0.72 -1.92 -14.22
CA LEU A 170 -1.82 -2.66 -13.62
C LEU A 170 -2.49 -1.86 -12.48
N ASN A 171 -1.70 -1.12 -11.71
CA ASN A 171 -2.18 -0.21 -10.67
C ASN A 171 -3.19 0.81 -11.22
N GLU A 172 -2.84 1.51 -12.30
CA GLU A 172 -3.68 2.54 -12.90
C GLU A 172 -5.00 1.99 -13.47
N LEU A 173 -4.96 0.78 -14.03
CA LEU A 173 -6.15 0.17 -14.62
C LEU A 173 -7.13 -0.41 -13.59
N THR A 174 -6.69 -0.60 -12.34
CA THR A 174 -7.45 -1.39 -11.36
C THR A 174 -7.72 -0.67 -10.05
N VAL A 175 -7.08 0.48 -9.80
CA VAL A 175 -7.31 1.26 -8.58
C VAL A 175 -8.74 1.79 -8.53
N VAL A 176 -9.35 1.63 -7.35
CA VAL A 176 -10.67 2.18 -7.02
C VAL A 176 -10.49 3.04 -5.76
N GLU A 177 -11.00 4.26 -5.82
CA GLU A 177 -11.06 5.21 -4.68
C GLU A 177 -12.14 4.83 -3.66
#